data_AF-A0A140KZ80-F1
#
_entry.id   AF-A0A140KZ80-F1
#
_cell.length_a   1.000
_cell.length_b   1.000
_cell.length_c   1.000
_cell.angle_alpha   90.00
_cell.angle_beta   90.00
_cell.angle_gamma   90.00
#
_symmetry.space_group_name_H-M   'P 1'
#
loop_
_entity.id
_entity.type
_entity.pdbx_description
1 polymer ?
#
loop_
_entity_poly.entity_id
_entity_poly.type
_entity_poly.pdbx_seq_one_letter_code
_entity_poly.pdbx_strand_id
1 'polypeptide(L)' 'MVRAVLGIVLLITGIMTLLNNDNLIYMIIAVIVNSGVNILFEVKADNKKPFNIILNSAVLIVSILIFIKLV' A
#
# COMPACT_ATOMS: atom_id res chain seq x y z
N MET A 1 -5.44 -15.96 -2.01
CA MET A 1 -4.34 -16.17 -1.04
C MET A 1 -3.38 -14.99 -0.96
N VAL A 2 -2.75 -14.55 -2.06
CA VAL A 2 -1.75 -13.44 -2.04
C VAL A 2 -2.27 -12.14 -1.41
N ARG A 3 -3.52 -11.74 -1.67
CA ARG A 3 -4.12 -10.53 -1.06
C ARG A 3 -4.28 -10.61 0.45
N ALA A 4 -4.66 -11.77 0.97
CA ALA A 4 -4.79 -11.97 2.42
C ALA A 4 -3.42 -11.91 3.08
N VAL A 5 -2.40 -12.49 2.45
CA VAL A 5 -1.01 -12.43 2.92
C VAL A 5 -0.49 -10.99 2.92
N LEU A 6 -0.69 -10.23 1.84
CA LEU A 6 -0.30 -8.81 1.77
C LEU A 6 -1.03 -7.95 2.81
N GLY A 7 -2.32 -8.21 3.04
CA GLY A 7 -3.09 -7.53 4.08
C GLY A 7 -2.59 -7.84 5.49
N ILE A 8 -2.26 -9.11 5.78
CA ILE A 8 -1.68 -9.53 7.06
C ILE A 8 -0.30 -8.88 7.27
N VAL A 9 0.54 -8.85 6.23
CA VAL A 9 1.84 -8.18 6.28
C VAL A 9 1.67 -6.70 6.59
N LEU A 10 0.77 -6.00 5.89
CA LEU A 10 0.48 -4.59 6.16
C LEU A 10 -0.03 -4.33 7.58
N LEU A 11 -0.84 -5.24 8.12
CA LEU A 11 -1.39 -5.12 9.47
C LEU A 11 -0.29 -5.31 10.52
N ILE A 12 0.60 -6.30 10.33
CA ILE A 12 1.76 -6.52 11.20
C ILE A 12 2.73 -5.32 11.13
N THR A 13 3.04 -4.84 9.93
CA THR A 13 3.92 -3.68 9.76
C THR A 13 3.32 -2.43 10.40
N GLY A 14 2.02 -2.17 10.21
CA GLY A 14 1.33 -1.04 10.82
C GLY A 14 1.32 -1.06 12.35
N ILE A 15 1.15 -2.23 12.97
CA ILE A 15 1.25 -2.39 14.43
C ILE A 15 2.69 -2.14 14.91
N MET A 16 3.69 -2.62 14.18
CA MET A 16 5.10 -2.36 14.51
C MET A 16 5.49 -0.87 14.39
N THR A 17 4.83 -0.11 13.52
CA THR A 17 5.06 1.34 13.37
C THR A 17 4.50 2.16 14.53
N LEU A 18 3.34 1.78 15.07
CA LEU A 18 2.77 2.42 16.26
C LEU A 18 3.69 2.30 17.48
N LEU A 19 4.56 1.29 17.48
CA LEU A 19 5.52 1.03 18.54
C LEU A 19 6.90 1.65 18.29
N ASN A 20 7.24 2.06 17.05
CA ASN A 20 8.55 2.62 16.75
C ASN A 20 8.56 3.53 15.50
N ASN A 21 9.02 4.77 15.65
CA ASN A 21 9.07 5.77 14.56
C ASN A 21 10.06 5.39 13.44
N ASP A 22 11.09 4.59 13.73
CA ASP A 22 12.05 4.12 12.71
C ASP A 22 11.42 3.17 11.68
N ASN A 23 10.27 2.55 12.01
CA ASN A 23 9.57 1.62 11.13
C ASN A 23 8.64 2.30 10.12
N LEU A 24 8.53 3.64 10.16
CA LEU A 24 7.58 4.40 9.35
C LEU A 24 7.94 4.36 7.86
N ILE A 25 9.24 4.35 7.53
CA ILE A 25 9.75 4.19 6.17
C ILE A 25 9.36 2.81 5.61
N TYR A 26 9.58 1.73 6.37
CA TYR A 26 9.25 0.37 5.94
C TYR A 26 7.73 0.17 5.74
N MET A 27 6.90 0.81 6.55
CA MET A 27 5.46 0.83 6.37
C MET A 27 5.05 1.54 5.09
N ILE A 28 5.63 2.72 4.81
CA ILE A 28 5.34 3.46 3.58
C ILE A 28 5.74 2.65 2.35
N ILE A 29 6.89 1.98 2.38
CA ILE A 29 7.31 1.04 1.31
C ILE A 29 6.27 -0.07 1.14
N ALA A 30 5.80 -0.69 2.22
CA ALA A 30 4.79 -1.74 2.15
C ALA A 30 3.46 -1.25 1.56
N VAL A 31 3.02 -0.04 1.92
CA VAL A 31 1.81 0.59 1.35
C VAL A 31 1.98 0.89 -0.13
N ILE A 32 3.14 1.41 -0.55
CA ILE A 32 3.46 1.66 -1.97
C ILE A 32 3.39 0.35 -2.77
N VAL A 33 4.04 -0.71 -2.29
CA VAL A 33 4.04 -2.02 -2.95
C VAL A 33 2.62 -2.59 -3.02
N ASN A 34 1.86 -2.55 -1.93
CA ASN A 34 0.50 -3.10 -1.89
C ASN A 34 -0.46 -2.34 -2.82
N SER A 35 -0.41 -1.00 -2.81
CA SER A 35 -1.24 -0.18 -3.70
C SER A 35 -0.88 -0.42 -5.17
N GLY A 36 0.42 -0.51 -5.50
CA GLY A 36 0.87 -0.83 -6.86
C GLY A 36 0.39 -2.22 -7.32
N VAL A 37 0.50 -3.23 -6.47
CA VAL A 37 0.01 -4.59 -6.76
C VAL A 37 -1.50 -4.60 -6.95
N ASN A 38 -2.27 -3.91 -6.09
CA ASN A 38 -3.73 -3.83 -6.21
C ASN A 38 -4.16 -3.17 -7.54
N ILE A 39 -3.50 -2.09 -7.96
CA ILE A 39 -3.77 -1.44 -9.25
C ILE A 39 -3.53 -2.42 -10.40
N LEU A 40 -2.38 -3.10 -10.41
CA LEU A 40 -2.05 -4.08 -11.47
C LEU A 40 -3.07 -5.21 -11.54
N PHE A 41 -3.53 -5.72 -10.39
CA PHE A 41 -4.56 -6.75 -10.35
C PHE A 41 -5.93 -6.26 -10.79
N GLU A 42 -6.33 -5.03 -10.43
CA GLU A 42 -7.62 -4.48 -10.82
C GLU A 42 -7.69 -4.09 -12.29
N VAL A 43 -6.58 -3.68 -12.88
CA VAL A 43 -6.47 -3.45 -14.33
C VAL A 43 -6.58 -4.75 -15.12
N LYS A 44 -6.04 -5.86 -14.58
CA LYS A 44 -6.09 -7.20 -15.19
C LYS A 44 -7.37 -7.98 -14.88
N ALA A 45 -8.23 -7.50 -13.99
CA ALA A 45 -9.47 -8.19 -13.66
C ALA A 45 -10.51 -7.99 -14.78
N ASP A 46 -11.22 -9.06 -15.16
CA ASP A 46 -12.28 -9.02 -16.18
C ASP A 46 -13.43 -8.08 -15.79
N ASN A 47 -13.68 -7.94 -14.48
CA ASN A 47 -14.70 -7.04 -13.94
C ASN A 47 -14.02 -5.84 -13.27
N LYS A 48 -13.51 -4.93 -14.11
CA LYS A 48 -12.75 -3.74 -13.67
C LYS A 48 -13.61 -2.89 -12.74
N LYS A 49 -13.10 -2.60 -11.56
CA LYS A 49 -13.71 -1.66 -10.61
C LYS A 49 -12.93 -0.35 -10.66
N PRO A 50 -13.27 0.58 -11.57
CA PRO A 50 -12.49 1.80 -11.79
C PRO A 50 -12.35 2.66 -10.54
N PHE A 51 -13.36 2.67 -9.67
CA PHE A 51 -13.31 3.36 -8.39
C PHE A 51 -12.15 2.89 -7.50
N ASN A 52 -11.93 1.58 -7.41
CA ASN A 52 -10.85 1.04 -6.58
C ASN A 52 -9.46 1.36 -7.17
N ILE A 53 -9.35 1.41 -8.50
CA ILE A 53 -8.11 1.79 -9.18
C ILE A 53 -7.76 3.24 -8.83
N ILE A 54 -8.74 4.13 -8.90
CA ILE A 54 -8.58 5.55 -8.53
C ILE A 54 -8.16 5.65 -7.06
N LEU A 55 -8.82 4.91 -6.17
CA LEU A 55 -8.53 4.96 -4.73
C LEU A 55 -7.11 4.44 -4.41
N ASN A 56 -6.72 3.29 -4.95
CA ASN A 56 -5.36 2.77 -4.76
C ASN A 56 -4.30 3.70 -5.40
N SER A 57 -4.62 4.36 -6.51
CA SER A 57 -3.71 5.32 -7.15
C SER A 57 -3.53 6.59 -6.30
N ALA A 58 -4.61 7.10 -5.71
CA ALA A 58 -4.53 8.23 -4.78
C ALA A 58 -3.70 7.89 -3.53
N VAL A 59 -3.93 6.71 -2.94
CA VAL A 59 -3.13 6.21 -1.81
C VAL A 59 -1.66 6.10 -2.19
N LEU A 60 -1.36 5.54 -3.37
CA LEU A 60 0.01 5.41 -3.87
C LEU A 60 0.71 6.78 -4.00
N ILE A 61 0.04 7.78 -4.60
CA ILE A 61 0.57 9.14 -4.75
C ILE A 61 0.87 9.76 -3.39
N VAL A 62 -0.08 9.70 -2.45
CA VAL A 62 0.09 10.25 -1.10
C VAL A 62 1.24 9.56 -0.37
N SER A 63 1.34 8.23 -0.46
CA SER A 63 2.43 7.47 0.18
C SER A 63 3.80 7.83 -0.40
N ILE A 64 3.92 8.03 -1.72
CA ILE A 64 5.17 8.49 -2.35
C ILE A 64 5.55 9.89 -1.88
N LEU A 65 4.60 10.82 -1.81
CA LEU A 65 4.86 12.18 -1.32
C LEU A 65 5.36 12.19 0.13
N ILE A 66 4.78 11.36 0.99
CA ILE A 66 5.24 11.21 2.38
C ILE A 66 6.63 10.59 2.41
N PHE A 67 6.91 9.57 1.59
CA PHE A 67 8.23 8.94 1.50
C PHE A 67 9.32 9.94 1.13
N ILE A 68 9.09 10.74 0.08
CA ILE A 68 10.05 11.76 -0.40
C ILE A 68 10.33 12.81 0.68
N LYS A 69 9.35 13.14 1.53
CA LYS A 69 9.54 14.09 2.63
C LYS A 69 10.29 13.49 3.82
N LEU A 70 10.21 12.17 4.01
CA LEU A 70 10.82 11.45 5.14
C LEU A 70 12.29 11.10 4.90
N VAL A 71 12.71 10.97 3.64
CA VAL A 71 14.09 10.74 3.19
C VAL A 71 14.80 12.07 2.98
#